data_AF-A0AAV4XSA6-F1
#
_entry.id   AF-A0AAV4XSA6-F1
#
_cell.length_a   1.000
_cell.length_b   1.000
_cell.length_c   1.000
_cell.angle_alpha   90.00
_cell.angle_beta   90.00
_cell.angle_gamma   90.00
#
_symmetry.space_group_name_H-M   'P 1'
#
loop_
_entity.id
_entity.type
_entity.pdbx_description
1 polymer ?
#
loop_
_entity_poly.entity_id
_entity_poly.type
_entity_poly.pdbx_seq_one_letter_code
_entity_poly.pdbx_strand_id
1 'polypeptide(L)'
;MEFAIYHTHGLITDMKWCPINYDSTDNLSRLGLLAVSCSDSIVRIYSIPQPSFLPKVEKDDNFYIYTTDPSLILRSPFSEACSVTNNSMATCIDWHKNGEQIAVGYGNGFICVWNIKSSGNNVSNK
;
A
#
# COMPACT_ATOMS: atom_id res chain seq x y z
N MET A 1 -15.29 -15.43 -5.20
CA MET A 1 -15.74 -14.03 -5.03
C MET A 1 -14.58 -13.18 -5.48
N GLU A 2 -14.80 -12.38 -6.53
CA GLU A 2 -13.81 -11.48 -7.10
C GLU A 2 -14.19 -10.05 -6.68
N PHE A 3 -13.20 -9.25 -6.30
CA PHE A 3 -13.42 -7.86 -5.95
C PHE A 3 -12.27 -6.99 -6.47
N ALA A 4 -12.56 -5.73 -6.72
CA ALA A 4 -11.56 -4.69 -6.98
C ALA A 4 -11.47 -3.71 -5.84
N ILE A 5 -10.30 -3.07 -5.78
CA ILE A 5 -10.07 -1.91 -4.95
C ILE A 5 -10.01 -0.70 -5.87
N TYR A 6 -10.81 0.31 -5.57
CA TYR A 6 -10.83 1.57 -6.29
C TYR A 6 -9.83 2.57 -5.69
N HIS A 7 -9.12 3.31 -6.55
CA HIS A 7 -8.30 4.44 -6.16
C HIS A 7 -8.23 5.50 -7.27
N THR A 8 -7.86 6.73 -6.90
CA THR A 8 -7.72 7.88 -7.83
C THR A 8 -6.28 8.41 -7.93
N HIS A 9 -5.31 7.66 -7.41
CA HIS A 9 -3.91 8.07 -7.25
C HIS A 9 -3.05 8.07 -8.53
N GLY A 10 -3.68 8.04 -9.70
CA GLY A 10 -3.00 7.91 -10.99
C GLY A 10 -2.64 6.46 -11.35
N LEU A 11 -1.66 6.30 -12.25
CA LEU A 11 -1.27 4.99 -12.78
C LEU A 11 -0.58 4.17 -11.69
N ILE A 12 -0.99 2.92 -11.54
CA ILE A 12 -0.26 1.94 -10.75
C ILE A 12 1.02 1.59 -11.52
N THR A 13 2.17 1.74 -10.87
CA THR A 13 3.48 1.43 -11.47
C THR A 13 4.02 0.08 -11.02
N ASP A 14 3.71 -0.34 -9.79
CA ASP A 14 4.04 -1.66 -9.25
C ASP A 14 3.11 -2.03 -8.08
N MET A 15 2.93 -3.33 -7.86
CA MET A 15 2.12 -3.90 -6.78
C MET A 15 2.73 -5.19 -6.24
N LYS A 16 2.94 -5.27 -4.93
CA LYS A 16 3.55 -6.44 -4.28
C LYS A 16 2.86 -6.77 -2.95
N TRP A 17 2.44 -8.03 -2.81
CA TRP A 17 2.03 -8.57 -1.52
C TRP A 17 3.21 -8.67 -0.58
N CYS A 18 3.00 -8.30 0.68
CA CYS A 18 3.98 -8.52 1.74
C CYS A 18 4.18 -10.04 1.93
N PRO A 19 5.43 -10.54 1.99
CA PRO A 19 5.72 -11.98 1.98
C PRO A 19 5.39 -12.70 3.30
N ILE A 20 5.03 -11.98 4.36
CA ILE A 20 4.65 -12.59 5.63
C ILE A 20 3.20 -13.08 5.59
N ASN A 21 3.01 -14.33 6.00
CA ASN A 21 1.69 -14.87 6.20
C ASN A 21 1.08 -14.22 7.45
N TYR A 22 -0.02 -13.51 7.26
CA TYR A 22 -0.89 -13.14 8.35
C TYR A 22 -1.79 -14.34 8.62
N ASP A 23 -1.35 -15.23 9.52
CA ASP A 23 -2.16 -16.38 9.93
C ASP A 23 -3.49 -15.91 10.52
N SER A 24 -4.53 -16.69 10.24
CA SER A 24 -5.91 -16.50 10.68
C SER A 24 -6.11 -16.55 12.20
N THR A 25 -5.03 -16.71 12.97
CA THR A 25 -5.03 -16.69 14.44
C THR A 25 -5.10 -15.29 15.01
N ASP A 26 -4.68 -14.28 14.25
CA ASP A 26 -5.02 -12.90 14.56
C ASP A 26 -6.51 -12.75 14.22
N ASN A 27 -7.34 -12.31 15.16
CA ASN A 27 -8.77 -11.99 14.91
C ASN A 27 -9.00 -10.91 13.81
N LEU A 28 -7.92 -10.44 13.17
CA LEU A 28 -7.91 -9.56 12.04
C LEU A 28 -8.10 -10.38 10.76
N SER A 29 -9.33 -10.41 10.30
CA SER A 29 -9.83 -11.05 9.08
C SER A 29 -9.28 -10.44 7.78
N ARG A 30 -7.96 -10.48 7.58
CA ARG A 30 -7.29 -9.93 6.40
C ARG A 30 -6.62 -11.01 5.54
N LEU A 31 -6.65 -10.80 4.24
CA LEU A 31 -5.93 -11.58 3.22
C LEU A 31 -4.41 -11.29 3.28
N GLY A 32 -4.03 -10.04 3.56
CA GLY A 32 -2.64 -9.64 3.72
C GLY A 32 -2.42 -8.15 3.58
N LEU A 33 -1.15 -7.73 3.56
CA LEU A 33 -0.75 -6.37 3.21
C LEU A 33 -0.32 -6.30 1.74
N LEU A 34 -0.84 -5.31 1.02
CA LEU A 34 -0.52 -5.06 -0.39
C LEU A 34 0.12 -3.68 -0.51
N ALA A 35 1.38 -3.63 -0.96
CA ALA A 35 2.03 -2.38 -1.33
C ALA A 35 1.70 -2.02 -2.78
N VAL A 36 1.41 -0.75 -3.02
CA VAL A 36 1.03 -0.20 -4.33
C VAL A 36 1.77 1.12 -4.52
N SER A 37 2.54 1.24 -5.60
CA SER A 37 3.12 2.51 -6.04
C SER A 37 2.27 3.11 -7.13
N CYS A 38 2.08 4.42 -7.08
CA CYS A 38 1.35 5.15 -8.09
C CYS A 38 2.20 6.27 -8.70
N SER A 39 1.75 6.79 -9.85
CA SER A 39 2.37 7.92 -10.55
C SER A 39 2.42 9.21 -9.74
N ASP A 40 1.68 9.30 -8.63
CA ASP A 40 1.69 10.43 -7.71
C ASP A 40 2.89 10.46 -6.74
N SER A 41 3.89 9.61 -6.96
CA SER A 41 5.12 9.43 -6.15
C SER A 41 4.93 8.82 -4.76
N ILE A 42 3.70 8.46 -4.40
CA ILE A 42 3.36 7.95 -3.08
C ILE A 42 3.19 6.43 -3.15
N VAL A 43 3.80 5.72 -2.21
CA VAL A 43 3.56 4.28 -2.00
C VAL A 43 2.56 4.09 -0.88
N ARG A 44 1.58 3.22 -1.11
CA ARG A 44 0.48 2.93 -0.18
C ARG A 44 0.51 1.46 0.20
N ILE A 45 0.31 1.19 1.48
CA ILE A 45 0.15 -0.17 1.99
C ILE A 45 -1.29 -0.33 2.42
N TYR A 46 -1.99 -1.25 1.79
CA TYR A 46 -3.37 -1.58 2.09
C TYR A 46 -3.46 -2.88 2.88
N SER A 47 -4.23 -2.88 3.96
CA SER A 47 -4.63 -4.11 4.66
C SER A 47 -5.87 -4.68 4.00
N ILE A 48 -5.69 -5.70 3.16
CA ILE A 48 -6.77 -6.24 2.34
C ILE A 48 -7.60 -7.22 3.17
N PRO A 49 -8.93 -7.02 3.33
CA PRO A 49 -9.77 -7.94 4.09
C PRO A 49 -9.96 -9.26 3.34
N GLN A 50 -10.26 -10.34 4.08
CA GLN A 50 -10.76 -11.56 3.46
C GLN A 50 -12.14 -11.30 2.83
N PRO A 51 -12.42 -11.81 1.61
CA PRO A 51 -13.71 -11.58 0.94
C PRO A 51 -14.93 -12.00 1.75
N SER A 52 -14.80 -13.02 2.60
CA SER A 52 -15.87 -13.53 3.47
C SER A 52 -16.39 -12.50 4.48
N PHE A 53 -15.59 -11.49 4.80
CA PHE A 53 -15.92 -10.42 5.75
C PHE A 53 -16.43 -9.15 5.06
N LEU A 54 -16.42 -9.12 3.72
CA LEU A 54 -16.99 -8.00 2.98
C LEU A 54 -18.51 -8.10 2.97
N PRO A 55 -19.24 -6.96 3.02
CA PRO A 55 -20.68 -6.95 2.92
C PRO A 55 -21.14 -7.70 1.66
N LYS A 56 -21.94 -8.75 1.84
CA LYS A 56 -22.59 -9.45 0.74
C LYS A 56 -23.79 -8.64 0.32
N VAL A 57 -23.71 -7.97 -0.83
CA VAL A 57 -24.90 -7.43 -1.49
C VAL A 57 -25.64 -8.61 -2.10
N GLU A 58 -26.96 -8.68 -1.91
CA GLU A 58 -27.78 -9.80 -2.39
C GLU A 58 -27.72 -9.91 -3.92
N LYS A 59 -27.49 -11.15 -4.37
CA LYS A 59 -27.62 -11.72 -5.73
C LYS A 59 -27.84 -10.71 -6.87
N ASP A 60 -26.75 -10.14 -7.33
CA ASP A 60 -26.47 -10.01 -8.76
C ASP A 60 -25.07 -10.56 -8.97
N ASP A 61 -24.74 -11.08 -10.15
CA ASP A 61 -23.39 -11.53 -10.56
C ASP A 61 -22.36 -10.37 -10.63
N ASN A 62 -22.51 -9.38 -9.75
CA ASN A 62 -21.80 -8.13 -9.76
C ASN A 62 -20.41 -8.29 -9.13
N PHE A 63 -19.43 -7.84 -9.89
CA PHE A 63 -18.08 -7.59 -9.44
C PHE A 63 -18.08 -6.50 -8.36
N TYR A 64 -17.51 -6.81 -7.18
CA TYR A 64 -17.55 -5.89 -6.05
C TYR A 64 -16.39 -4.89 -6.13
N ILE A 65 -16.69 -3.60 -6.23
CA ILE A 65 -15.69 -2.53 -6.19
C ILE A 65 -15.72 -1.88 -4.81
N TYR A 66 -14.62 -1.96 -4.07
CA TYR A 66 -14.48 -1.38 -2.75
C TYR A 66 -13.53 -0.19 -2.76
N THR A 67 -13.94 0.90 -2.13
CA THR A 67 -13.04 1.95 -1.67
C THR A 67 -12.36 1.49 -0.38
N THR A 68 -11.04 1.64 -0.29
CA THR A 68 -10.30 1.33 0.94
C THR A 68 -9.24 2.39 1.19
N ASP A 69 -9.18 2.84 2.44
CA ASP A 69 -8.15 3.75 2.89
C ASP A 69 -6.84 2.97 3.11
N PRO A 70 -5.70 3.51 2.66
CA PRO A 70 -4.41 2.87 2.90
C PRO A 70 -4.14 2.81 4.41
N SER A 71 -3.66 1.66 4.89
CA SER A 71 -3.24 1.47 6.27
C SER A 71 -1.92 2.20 6.58
N LEU A 72 -1.07 2.40 5.57
CA LEU A 72 0.13 3.22 5.67
C LEU A 72 0.43 3.95 4.36
N ILE A 73 0.92 5.17 4.48
CA ILE A 73 1.32 6.02 3.35
C ILE A 73 2.82 6.32 3.50
N LEU A 74 3.60 5.94 2.50
CA LEU A 74 5.03 6.18 2.43
C LEU A 74 5.30 7.35 1.48
N ARG A 75 5.85 8.43 2.02
CA ARG A 75 6.24 9.62 1.26
C ARG A 75 7.75 9.68 1.20
N SER A 76 8.27 9.86 -0.01
CA SER A 76 9.69 10.13 -0.20
C SER A 76 10.04 11.46 0.46
N PRO A 77 11.13 11.56 1.24
CA PRO A 77 11.60 12.84 1.77
C PRO A 77 12.06 13.80 0.65
N PHE A 78 12.26 13.27 -0.56
CA PHE A 78 12.63 14.03 -1.76
C PHE A 78 11.40 14.54 -2.53
N SER A 79 10.19 14.35 -1.99
CA SER A 79 8.90 14.79 -2.56
C SER A 79 8.50 16.23 -2.16
N GLU A 80 9.29 16.94 -1.34
CA GLU A 80 8.90 18.23 -0.78
C GLU A 80 9.19 19.48 -1.67
N ALA A 81 8.54 20.59 -1.28
CA ALA A 81 7.77 21.53 -2.10
C ALA A 81 8.50 22.53 -3.02
N CYS A 82 9.78 22.36 -3.38
CA CYS A 82 10.54 23.44 -4.07
C CYS A 82 10.97 23.16 -5.52
N SER A 83 10.38 22.19 -6.21
CA SER A 83 10.38 22.21 -7.66
C SER A 83 9.28 21.33 -8.22
N VAL A 84 8.56 21.86 -9.22
CA VAL A 84 7.61 21.13 -10.06
C VAL A 84 8.27 19.89 -10.74
N THR A 85 9.60 19.75 -10.64
CA THR A 85 10.42 18.65 -11.16
C THR A 85 10.87 17.61 -10.12
N ASN A 86 10.56 17.77 -8.82
CA ASN A 86 11.11 16.91 -7.75
C ASN A 86 10.23 15.70 -7.38
N ASN A 87 8.96 15.69 -7.77
CA ASN A 87 8.09 14.52 -7.58
C ASN A 87 8.41 13.47 -8.64
N SER A 88 9.45 12.70 -8.36
CA SER A 88 9.77 11.55 -9.19
C SER A 88 8.80 10.41 -8.91
N MET A 89 8.28 9.81 -9.98
CA MET A 89 7.40 8.67 -9.90
C MET A 89 8.11 7.49 -9.23
N ALA A 90 7.42 6.80 -8.33
CA ALA A 90 7.87 5.49 -7.84
C ALA A 90 7.74 4.49 -9.00
N THR A 91 8.83 3.81 -9.34
CA THR A 91 8.90 2.93 -10.52
C THR A 91 8.90 1.45 -10.18
N CYS A 92 9.32 1.08 -8.98
CA CYS A 92 9.33 -0.30 -8.51
C CYS A 92 9.29 -0.36 -6.98
N ILE A 93 8.76 -1.46 -6.47
CA ILE A 93 8.70 -1.76 -5.04
C ILE A 93 9.22 -3.18 -4.81
N ASP A 94 9.94 -3.39 -3.72
CA ASP A 94 10.18 -4.74 -3.22
C ASP A 94 10.15 -4.82 -1.70
N TRP A 95 9.58 -5.91 -1.19
CA TRP A 95 9.56 -6.20 0.24
C TRP A 95 10.81 -6.96 0.63
N HIS A 96 11.41 -6.60 1.76
CA HIS A 96 12.37 -7.49 2.39
C HIS A 96 11.66 -8.77 2.86
N LYS A 97 12.36 -9.91 2.84
CA LYS A 97 11.82 -11.24 3.18
C LYS A 97 11.16 -11.33 4.57
N ASN A 98 11.51 -10.46 5.50
CA ASN A 98 10.91 -10.43 6.83
C ASN A 98 9.55 -9.68 6.86
N GLY A 99 9.14 -9.02 5.78
CA GLY A 99 7.91 -8.23 5.70
C GLY A 99 7.90 -6.95 6.53
N GLU A 100 9.04 -6.56 7.10
CA GLU A 100 9.16 -5.39 7.98
C GLU A 100 9.85 -4.22 7.31
N GLN A 101 10.44 -4.43 6.14
CA GLN A 101 11.09 -3.39 5.37
C GLN A 101 10.62 -3.43 3.93
N ILE A 102 10.60 -2.26 3.31
CA ILE A 102 10.23 -2.10 1.91
C ILE A 102 11.19 -1.11 1.25
N ALA A 103 11.68 -1.48 0.07
CA ALA A 103 12.49 -0.63 -0.78
C ALA A 103 11.64 -0.11 -1.95
N VAL A 104 11.83 1.15 -2.31
CA VAL A 104 11.13 1.80 -3.43
C VAL A 104 12.14 2.54 -4.28
N GLY A 105 12.16 2.24 -5.57
CA GLY A 105 12.93 2.97 -6.58
C GLY A 105 12.11 4.11 -7.17
N TYR A 106 12.76 5.23 -7.43
CA TYR A 106 12.17 6.42 -8.02
C TYR A 106 12.84 6.76 -9.36
N GLY A 107 12.09 7.38 -10.28
CA GLY A 107 12.59 7.77 -11.60
C GLY A 107 13.73 8.80 -11.61
N ASN A 108 14.05 9.42 -10.47
CA ASN A 108 15.16 10.34 -10.28
C ASN A 108 16.44 9.61 -9.79
N GLY A 109 16.42 8.28 -9.72
CA GLY A 109 17.55 7.46 -9.32
C GLY A 109 17.67 7.25 -7.81
N PHE A 110 16.82 7.87 -6.98
CA PHE A 110 16.83 7.60 -5.55
C PHE A 110 16.13 6.28 -5.22
N ILE A 111 16.64 5.63 -4.17
CA ILE A 111 16.02 4.48 -3.53
C ILE A 111 15.75 4.86 -2.08
N CYS A 112 14.52 4.65 -1.63
CA CYS A 112 14.14 4.83 -0.24
C CYS A 112 13.81 3.47 0.38
N VAL A 113 14.22 3.28 1.64
CA VAL A 113 13.93 2.07 2.41
C VAL A 113 13.22 2.48 3.69
N TRP A 114 12.03 1.92 3.93
CA TRP A 114 11.27 2.15 5.16
C TRP A 114 11.24 0.91 6.02
N ASN A 115 11.26 1.11 7.34
CA ASN A 115 10.95 0.08 8.32
C ASN A 115 9.49 0.21 8.77
N ILE A 116 8.65 -0.74 8.36
CA ILE A 116 7.20 -0.73 8.54
C ILE A 116 6.80 -1.07 9.98
N LYS A 117 7.58 -1.91 10.69
CA LYS A 117 7.31 -2.21 12.11
C LYS A 117 7.58 -1.03 13.04
N SER A 118 8.46 -0.12 12.65
CA SER A 118 8.85 1.02 13.48
C SER A 118 7.82 2.15 13.53
N SER A 119 6.77 2.10 12.69
CA SER A 119 5.75 3.16 12.61
C SER A 119 4.55 2.95 13.54
N GLY A 120 4.51 1.84 14.30
CA GLY A 120 3.44 1.56 15.28
C GLY A 120 3.54 2.36 16.58
N ASN A 121 4.66 3.04 16.84
CA ASN A 121 4.85 3.91 18.00
C ASN A 121 5.57 5.19 17.55
N ASN A 122 4.80 6.24 17.23
CA ASN A 122 5.09 7.67 17.43
C ASN A 122 4.41 8.52 16.36
N VAL A 123 3.13 8.86 16.61
CA VAL A 123 2.65 10.22 16.35
C VAL A 123 2.03 10.73 17.66
N SER A 124 2.89 11.08 18.61
CA SER A 124 2.53 11.99 19.69
C SER A 124 2.87 13.41 19.26
N ASN A 125 1.83 14.24 19.14
CA ASN A 125 1.80 15.69 19.33
C ASN A 125 3.05 16.51 18.94
N LYS A 126 2.95 17.28 17.86
CA LYS A 126 2.82 18.75 17.92
C LYS A 126 2.53 19.35 16.55
#